data_AF-B2ZGC2-F1
#
_entry.id   AF-B2ZGC2-F1
#
_cell.length_a   1.000
_cell.length_b   1.000
_cell.length_c   1.000
_cell.angle_alpha   90.00
_cell.angle_beta   90.00
_cell.angle_gamma   90.00
#
_symmetry.space_group_name_H-M   'P 1'
#
loop_
_entity.id
_entity.type
_entity.pdbx_description
1 polymer ?
#
loop_
_entity_poly.entity_id
_entity_poly.type
_entity_poly.pdbx_seq_one_letter_code
_entity_poly.pdbx_strand_id
1 'polypeptide(L)'
;MSNSLSFANDAQTALTPSDSYNGNVTSEEFQVKETSSGTTYTCEGNVCISFAGKDSGLKKSCFSATDNLTFLGNGYTLCFDNITTTASNPGAINVQGQGKTLGISGFSLFSCAYCPPGTTGYGAIQTKGNTTLKDNSSLVFHKNCSTAEGGAIQCKGSSDAELKIENNQNLVFSENSSTSKGGAIYADKLTIVSGGPTLFSNNSVSNGSSPKGGAISIKDSSGECSLTADLGDITFDGNKIIKTSGGSSTVTRNSIDLGTGKFTKLRAKDGFGIFFYDPITGGGSDELNINKKETVDYTGKIVFSGEKLSDEEKARAENLASTFNQPITLSAGSLVLKDGVSVTAKQVTQEAGSTVVMD
;
A
#
# COMPACT_ATOMS: atom_id res chain seq x y z
N MET A 1 14.55 -45.74 10.19
CA MET A 1 13.69 -45.09 9.17
C MET A 1 14.06 -43.62 9.17
N SER A 2 14.65 -43.12 8.09
CA SER A 2 15.07 -41.73 7.96
C SER A 2 13.89 -40.91 7.43
N ASN A 3 13.35 -40.00 8.24
CA ASN A 3 12.39 -39.00 7.78
C ASN A 3 13.17 -37.92 7.02
N SER A 4 13.33 -38.12 5.72
CA SER A 4 13.70 -37.05 4.79
C SER A 4 12.52 -36.07 4.71
N LEU A 5 12.60 -34.98 5.48
CA LEU A 5 11.82 -33.78 5.23
C LEU A 5 12.34 -33.18 3.91
N SER A 6 11.75 -33.59 2.79
CA SER A 6 11.96 -32.91 1.52
C SER A 6 11.30 -31.54 1.61
N PHE A 7 12.09 -30.51 1.92
CA PHE A 7 11.70 -29.15 1.56
C PHE A 7 11.67 -29.13 0.03
N ALA A 8 10.48 -28.98 -0.57
CA ALA A 8 10.40 -28.69 -1.98
C ALA A 8 11.17 -27.37 -2.19
N ASN A 9 12.32 -27.46 -2.85
CA ASN A 9 13.12 -26.28 -3.15
C ASN A 9 12.40 -25.56 -4.30
N ASP A 10 12.03 -24.31 -4.08
CA ASP A 10 11.39 -23.50 -5.13
C ASP A 10 12.27 -23.48 -6.38
N ALA A 11 11.64 -23.55 -7.56
CA ALA A 11 12.33 -23.44 -8.84
C ALA A 11 13.10 -22.11 -8.89
N GLN A 12 14.36 -22.14 -9.32
CA GLN A 12 15.20 -20.97 -9.42
C GLN A 12 15.31 -20.53 -10.88
N THR A 13 14.98 -19.27 -11.16
CA THR A 13 15.02 -18.70 -12.50
C THR A 13 15.78 -17.38 -12.48
N ALA A 14 16.78 -17.22 -13.34
CA ALA A 14 17.47 -15.95 -13.50
C ALA A 14 16.59 -14.95 -14.28
N LEU A 15 16.62 -13.69 -13.86
CA LEU A 15 16.16 -12.54 -14.64
C LEU A 15 17.37 -11.72 -15.06
N THR A 16 17.61 -11.68 -16.36
CA THR A 16 18.76 -11.04 -16.98
C THR A 16 18.29 -9.85 -17.83
N PRO A 17 19.19 -8.95 -18.26
CA PRO A 17 18.80 -7.84 -19.13
C PRO A 17 18.07 -8.26 -20.41
N SER A 18 18.28 -9.48 -20.93
CA SER A 18 17.54 -10.00 -22.10
C SER A 18 16.07 -10.32 -21.82
N ASP A 19 15.66 -10.39 -20.55
CA ASP A 19 14.25 -10.48 -20.15
C ASP A 19 13.52 -9.13 -20.20
N SER A 20 14.24 -8.03 -20.47
CA SER A 20 13.63 -6.72 -20.69
C SER A 20 12.79 -6.71 -21.97
N TYR A 21 11.75 -5.89 -21.96
CA TYR A 21 10.81 -5.76 -23.06
C TYR A 21 10.39 -4.31 -23.25
N ASN A 22 10.26 -3.88 -24.51
CA ASN A 22 9.67 -2.60 -24.85
C ASN A 22 8.77 -2.72 -26.07
N GLY A 23 7.46 -2.73 -25.85
CA GLY A 23 6.45 -2.85 -26.91
C GLY A 23 6.47 -1.73 -27.93
N ASN A 24 7.15 -0.61 -27.69
CA ASN A 24 7.34 0.45 -28.68
C ASN A 24 8.50 0.19 -29.65
N VAL A 25 9.36 -0.79 -29.35
CA VAL A 25 10.54 -1.10 -30.15
C VAL A 25 10.40 -2.43 -30.88
N THR A 26 9.73 -3.41 -30.27
CA THR A 26 9.51 -4.74 -30.87
C THR A 26 8.09 -4.89 -31.41
N SER A 27 7.93 -5.70 -32.46
CA SER A 27 6.64 -6.18 -32.96
C SER A 27 6.18 -7.48 -32.29
N GLU A 28 7.09 -8.19 -31.61
CA GLU A 28 6.75 -9.43 -30.90
C GLU A 28 5.96 -9.11 -29.63
N GLU A 29 4.93 -9.91 -29.37
CA GLU A 29 4.17 -9.81 -28.12
C GLU A 29 5.03 -10.23 -26.92
N PHE A 30 4.85 -9.53 -25.80
CA PHE A 30 5.49 -9.90 -24.54
C PHE A 30 5.08 -11.30 -24.11
N GLN A 31 6.06 -12.15 -23.82
CA GLN A 31 5.83 -13.49 -23.32
C GLN A 31 5.64 -13.46 -21.80
N VAL A 32 4.41 -13.68 -21.35
CA VAL A 32 4.08 -13.73 -19.92
C VAL A 32 4.85 -14.84 -19.22
N LYS A 33 5.32 -14.56 -18.00
CA LYS A 33 6.08 -15.51 -17.17
C LYS A 33 5.13 -16.16 -16.17
N GLU A 34 4.80 -17.43 -16.42
CA GLU A 34 3.81 -18.18 -15.64
C GLU A 34 4.43 -19.36 -14.90
N THR A 35 4.03 -19.56 -13.64
CA THR A 35 4.52 -20.68 -12.83
C THR A 35 3.39 -21.38 -12.09
N SER A 36 3.47 -22.71 -12.03
CA SER A 36 2.50 -23.57 -11.33
C SER A 36 3.05 -24.19 -10.04
N SER A 37 4.34 -23.99 -9.77
CA SER A 37 5.04 -24.44 -8.57
C SER A 37 5.81 -23.27 -7.97
N GLY A 38 6.20 -23.39 -6.70
CA GLY A 38 6.97 -22.37 -5.99
C GLY A 38 8.19 -21.95 -6.81
N THR A 39 8.34 -20.65 -7.06
CA THR A 39 9.39 -20.12 -7.94
C THR A 39 10.05 -18.88 -7.35
N THR A 40 11.37 -18.81 -7.42
CA THR A 40 12.20 -17.64 -7.13
C THR A 40 12.82 -17.11 -8.42
N TYR A 41 12.53 -15.86 -8.74
CA TYR A 41 13.20 -15.08 -9.78
C TYR A 41 14.33 -14.27 -9.16
N THR A 42 15.55 -14.45 -9.66
CA THR A 42 16.74 -13.74 -9.16
C THR A 42 17.32 -12.86 -10.24
N CYS A 43 17.41 -11.56 -9.99
CA CYS A 43 18.02 -10.62 -10.94
C CYS A 43 19.54 -10.80 -10.99
N GLU A 44 20.07 -10.93 -12.20
CA GLU A 44 21.50 -10.90 -12.53
C GLU A 44 21.88 -9.63 -13.32
N GLY A 45 20.89 -8.77 -13.59
CA GLY A 45 21.04 -7.46 -14.18
C GLY A 45 19.72 -6.70 -14.13
N ASN A 46 19.73 -5.45 -14.61
CA ASN A 46 18.52 -4.63 -14.65
C ASN A 46 17.52 -5.17 -15.66
N VAL A 47 16.27 -5.29 -15.26
CA VAL A 47 15.16 -5.75 -16.11
C VAL A 47 14.04 -4.73 -16.11
N CYS A 48 13.59 -4.34 -17.30
CA CYS A 48 12.45 -3.45 -17.45
C CYS A 48 11.49 -3.98 -18.51
N ILE A 49 10.23 -4.17 -18.11
CA ILE A 49 9.14 -4.55 -19.00
C ILE A 49 8.28 -3.31 -19.20
N SER A 50 8.20 -2.84 -20.43
CA SER A 50 7.52 -1.60 -20.79
C SER A 50 6.59 -1.77 -21.98
N PHE A 51 5.43 -1.11 -21.94
CA PHE A 51 4.43 -1.13 -23.02
C PHE A 51 3.96 -2.55 -23.41
N ALA A 52 4.02 -3.50 -22.48
CA ALA A 52 3.50 -4.83 -22.71
C ALA A 52 1.97 -4.80 -22.78
N GLY A 53 1.40 -5.46 -23.80
CA GLY A 53 -0.03 -5.47 -24.06
C GLY A 53 -0.59 -4.17 -24.65
N LYS A 54 0.23 -3.28 -25.21
CA LYS A 54 -0.25 -1.99 -25.73
C LYS A 54 -1.35 -2.10 -26.80
N ASP A 55 -1.32 -3.13 -27.65
CA ASP A 55 -2.22 -3.25 -28.81
C ASP A 55 -3.51 -4.01 -28.47
N SER A 56 -3.39 -5.17 -27.80
CA SER A 56 -4.51 -6.08 -27.51
C SER A 56 -4.73 -6.36 -26.02
N GLY A 57 -3.86 -5.84 -25.14
CA GLY A 57 -3.81 -6.14 -23.71
C GLY A 57 -3.36 -7.57 -23.41
N LEU A 58 -2.49 -7.75 -22.42
CA LEU A 58 -2.06 -9.08 -22.00
C LEU A 58 -3.23 -9.86 -21.39
N LYS A 59 -3.35 -11.15 -21.71
CA LYS A 59 -4.39 -12.03 -21.13
C LYS A 59 -4.11 -12.41 -19.66
N LYS A 60 -2.90 -12.14 -19.18
CA LYS A 60 -2.40 -12.38 -17.82
C LYS A 60 -1.42 -11.27 -17.45
N SER A 61 -1.10 -11.18 -16.17
CA SER A 61 -0.06 -10.28 -15.66
C SER A 61 1.31 -10.66 -16.21
N CYS A 62 2.26 -9.71 -16.22
CA CYS A 62 3.62 -9.98 -16.67
C CYS A 62 4.22 -11.22 -15.98
N PHE A 63 3.94 -11.35 -14.68
CA PHE A 63 4.22 -12.53 -13.88
C PHE A 63 2.93 -13.06 -13.25
N SER A 64 2.62 -14.34 -13.46
CA SER A 64 1.46 -15.00 -12.86
C SER A 64 1.88 -16.32 -12.20
N ALA A 65 1.41 -16.56 -10.98
CA ALA A 65 1.74 -17.79 -10.24
C ALA A 65 0.51 -18.38 -9.54
N THR A 66 0.36 -19.71 -9.58
CA THR A 66 -0.64 -20.44 -8.76
C THR A 66 -0.05 -20.96 -7.44
N ASP A 67 1.26 -20.83 -7.25
CA ASP A 67 1.99 -21.17 -6.02
C ASP A 67 2.80 -19.96 -5.52
N ASN A 68 3.65 -20.15 -4.52
CA ASN A 68 4.51 -19.10 -3.96
C ASN A 68 5.42 -18.50 -5.03
N LEU A 69 5.63 -17.19 -4.93
CA LEU A 69 6.45 -16.43 -5.87
C LEU A 69 7.39 -15.50 -5.11
N THR A 70 8.68 -15.56 -5.45
CA THR A 70 9.71 -14.71 -4.83
C THR A 70 10.52 -13.99 -5.90
N PHE A 71 10.86 -12.73 -5.64
CA PHE A 71 11.76 -11.91 -6.44
C PHE A 71 12.92 -11.41 -5.59
N LEU A 72 14.14 -11.71 -6.03
CA LEU A 72 15.40 -11.29 -5.41
C LEU A 72 16.13 -10.33 -6.34
N GLY A 73 16.29 -9.08 -5.92
CA GLY A 73 16.83 -8.02 -6.76
C GLY A 73 18.35 -8.00 -6.88
N ASN A 74 19.11 -8.51 -5.90
CA ASN A 74 20.58 -8.46 -5.87
C ASN A 74 21.18 -7.06 -6.16
N GLY A 75 20.49 -5.99 -5.78
CA GLY A 75 20.87 -4.61 -6.05
C GLY A 75 20.53 -4.10 -7.46
N TYR A 76 19.88 -4.91 -8.29
CA TYR A 76 19.40 -4.52 -9.61
C TYR A 76 17.98 -3.95 -9.58
N THR A 77 17.57 -3.42 -10.74
CA THR A 77 16.23 -2.90 -10.99
C THR A 77 15.32 -3.97 -11.58
N LEU A 78 14.06 -4.02 -11.10
CA LEU A 78 12.94 -4.61 -11.82
C LEU A 78 11.86 -3.54 -11.98
N CYS A 79 11.60 -3.12 -13.22
CA CYS A 79 10.61 -2.09 -13.52
C CYS A 79 9.50 -2.58 -14.46
N PHE A 80 8.27 -2.18 -14.15
CA PHE A 80 7.09 -2.34 -14.98
C PHE A 80 6.56 -0.95 -15.32
N ASP A 81 6.42 -0.67 -16.61
CA ASP A 81 5.96 0.63 -17.09
C ASP A 81 4.92 0.48 -18.20
N ASN A 82 3.78 1.17 -18.09
CA ASN A 82 2.73 1.16 -19.11
C ASN A 82 2.28 -0.26 -19.49
N ILE A 83 1.87 -1.06 -18.50
CA ILE A 83 1.44 -2.46 -18.73
C ILE A 83 -0.06 -2.53 -18.88
N THR A 84 -0.54 -2.90 -20.06
CA THR A 84 -1.97 -3.06 -20.32
C THR A 84 -2.36 -4.53 -20.26
N THR A 85 -3.34 -4.85 -19.42
CA THR A 85 -3.92 -6.20 -19.30
C THR A 85 -5.39 -6.19 -19.70
N THR A 86 -5.88 -7.36 -20.11
CA THR A 86 -7.31 -7.65 -20.26
C THR A 86 -7.79 -8.50 -19.09
N ALA A 87 -9.10 -8.50 -18.88
CA ALA A 87 -9.76 -9.19 -17.77
C ALA A 87 -9.21 -8.76 -16.40
N SER A 88 -9.63 -9.41 -15.31
CA SER A 88 -9.29 -9.06 -13.93
C SER A 88 -7.83 -9.34 -13.51
N ASN A 89 -6.88 -9.16 -14.42
CA ASN A 89 -5.45 -9.37 -14.15
C ASN A 89 -4.76 -8.04 -13.83
N PRO A 90 -3.98 -7.96 -12.75
CA PRO A 90 -3.15 -6.79 -12.51
C PRO A 90 -2.03 -6.67 -13.55
N GLY A 91 -1.43 -5.49 -13.72
CA GLY A 91 -0.40 -5.27 -14.73
C GLY A 91 0.86 -6.12 -14.50
N ALA A 92 1.46 -6.02 -13.32
CA ALA A 92 2.78 -6.59 -13.06
C ALA A 92 2.72 -8.03 -12.55
N ILE A 93 2.11 -8.27 -11.38
CA ILE A 93 2.23 -9.55 -10.65
C ILE A 93 0.86 -10.03 -10.15
N ASN A 94 0.54 -11.30 -10.41
CA ASN A 94 -0.66 -11.96 -9.92
C ASN A 94 -0.35 -13.30 -9.23
N VAL A 95 -0.45 -13.36 -7.91
CA VAL A 95 -0.36 -14.60 -7.13
C VAL A 95 -1.76 -15.10 -6.83
N GLN A 96 -2.21 -16.06 -7.63
CA GLN A 96 -3.62 -16.46 -7.75
C GLN A 96 -4.05 -17.51 -6.74
N GLY A 97 -3.10 -18.30 -6.23
CA GLY A 97 -3.34 -19.37 -5.29
C GLY A 97 -3.72 -18.84 -3.90
N GLN A 98 -4.79 -19.38 -3.31
CA GLN A 98 -5.20 -19.01 -1.95
C GLN A 98 -4.10 -19.35 -0.95
N GLY A 99 -3.77 -18.40 -0.07
CA GLY A 99 -2.72 -18.57 0.94
C GLY A 99 -1.30 -18.64 0.38
N LYS A 100 -1.09 -18.45 -0.93
CA LYS A 100 0.24 -18.45 -1.56
C LYS A 100 0.90 -17.09 -1.41
N THR A 101 2.21 -17.12 -1.20
CA THR A 101 2.96 -15.94 -0.78
C THR A 101 3.62 -15.21 -1.94
N LEU A 102 3.84 -13.90 -1.75
CA LEU A 102 4.69 -13.08 -2.60
C LEU A 102 5.82 -12.48 -1.77
N GLY A 103 7.07 -12.70 -2.16
CA GLY A 103 8.24 -12.04 -1.59
C GLY A 103 8.93 -11.13 -2.62
N ILE A 104 9.21 -9.88 -2.27
CA ILE A 104 9.97 -8.93 -3.10
C ILE A 104 11.06 -8.28 -2.25
N SER A 105 12.33 -8.50 -2.59
CA SER A 105 13.42 -7.95 -1.78
C SER A 105 14.74 -7.72 -2.50
N GLY A 106 15.57 -6.84 -1.95
CA GLY A 106 16.95 -6.63 -2.40
C GLY A 106 17.07 -5.85 -3.71
N PHE A 107 16.05 -5.10 -4.14
CA PHE A 107 16.12 -4.28 -5.34
C PHE A 107 16.76 -2.92 -5.06
N SER A 108 17.54 -2.38 -6.02
CA SER A 108 17.86 -0.94 -6.03
C SER A 108 16.64 -0.12 -6.42
N LEU A 109 15.82 -0.63 -7.34
CA LEU A 109 14.51 -0.11 -7.66
C LEU A 109 13.57 -1.26 -8.03
N PHE A 110 12.47 -1.37 -7.30
CA PHE A 110 11.29 -2.11 -7.76
C PHE A 110 10.18 -1.10 -8.03
N SER A 111 9.70 -1.03 -9.27
CA SER A 111 8.74 0.00 -9.69
C SER A 111 7.62 -0.58 -10.53
N CYS A 112 6.39 -0.20 -10.20
CA CYS A 112 5.21 -0.38 -11.04
C CYS A 112 4.60 1.00 -11.34
N ALA A 113 4.81 1.47 -12.57
CA ALA A 113 4.25 2.72 -13.06
C ALA A 113 3.24 2.44 -14.16
N TYR A 114 2.05 3.03 -14.09
CA TYR A 114 1.02 2.85 -15.13
C TYR A 114 0.72 1.36 -15.39
N CYS A 115 0.53 0.57 -14.33
CA CYS A 115 0.28 -0.87 -14.40
C CYS A 115 -1.09 -1.23 -13.81
N PRO A 116 -2.20 -1.17 -14.57
CA PRO A 116 -2.35 -0.56 -15.89
C PRO A 116 -2.52 0.97 -15.87
N PRO A 117 -2.31 1.66 -17.02
CA PRO A 117 -2.64 3.07 -17.15
C PRO A 117 -4.15 3.30 -17.20
N GLY A 118 -4.59 4.53 -16.94
CA GLY A 118 -5.96 4.97 -17.18
C GLY A 118 -6.90 4.77 -15.99
N THR A 119 -8.11 4.27 -16.24
CA THR A 119 -9.18 4.13 -15.22
C THR A 119 -9.85 2.75 -15.20
N THR A 120 -9.44 1.84 -16.09
CA THR A 120 -10.12 0.55 -16.31
C THR A 120 -9.28 -0.67 -15.91
N GLY A 121 -8.15 -0.47 -15.23
CA GLY A 121 -7.22 -1.54 -14.84
C GLY A 121 -7.69 -2.38 -13.64
N TYR A 122 -6.77 -3.19 -13.10
CA TYR A 122 -6.99 -4.05 -11.93
C TYR A 122 -5.82 -3.98 -10.92
N GLY A 123 -5.10 -2.86 -10.93
CA GLY A 123 -3.93 -2.61 -10.10
C GLY A 123 -2.65 -3.25 -10.60
N ALA A 124 -1.53 -2.96 -9.95
CA ALA A 124 -0.21 -3.45 -10.34
C ALA A 124 0.07 -4.85 -9.80
N ILE A 125 -0.38 -5.13 -8.57
CA ILE A 125 -0.14 -6.39 -7.89
C ILE A 125 -1.44 -6.89 -7.25
N GLN A 126 -1.76 -8.17 -7.45
CA GLN A 126 -2.80 -8.88 -6.71
C GLN A 126 -2.23 -10.15 -6.07
N THR A 127 -2.58 -10.36 -4.80
CA THR A 127 -2.18 -11.55 -4.05
C THR A 127 -3.33 -12.06 -3.17
N LYS A 128 -3.36 -13.39 -2.97
CA LYS A 128 -4.35 -14.07 -2.12
C LYS A 128 -3.78 -14.70 -0.84
N GLY A 129 -2.55 -14.36 -0.51
CA GLY A 129 -1.86 -14.81 0.68
C GLY A 129 -0.84 -13.77 1.13
N ASN A 130 -0.09 -14.13 2.17
CA ASN A 130 0.84 -13.19 2.81
C ASN A 130 1.88 -12.69 1.82
N THR A 131 2.06 -11.38 1.80
CA THR A 131 2.88 -10.67 0.84
C THR A 131 3.88 -9.82 1.60
N THR A 132 5.17 -9.96 1.29
CA THR A 132 6.25 -9.22 1.96
C THR A 132 7.11 -8.46 0.95
N LEU A 133 7.18 -7.14 1.10
CA LEU A 133 8.00 -6.24 0.30
C LEU A 133 9.05 -5.63 1.23
N LYS A 134 10.30 -6.07 1.15
CA LYS A 134 11.30 -5.69 2.16
C LYS A 134 12.70 -5.49 1.64
N ASP A 135 13.50 -4.73 2.39
CA ASP A 135 14.94 -4.59 2.15
C ASP A 135 15.27 -4.07 0.74
N ASN A 136 14.44 -3.18 0.18
CA ASN A 136 14.69 -2.53 -1.10
C ASN A 136 15.20 -1.10 -0.88
N SER A 137 16.04 -0.63 -1.80
CA SER A 137 16.50 0.77 -1.79
C SER A 137 15.36 1.72 -2.17
N SER A 138 14.51 1.33 -3.13
CA SER A 138 13.32 2.09 -3.50
C SER A 138 12.19 1.20 -4.00
N LEU A 139 10.99 1.41 -3.46
CA LEU A 139 9.73 0.83 -3.94
C LEU A 139 8.81 1.95 -4.43
N VAL A 140 8.39 1.88 -5.69
CA VAL A 140 7.57 2.92 -6.32
C VAL A 140 6.34 2.34 -6.99
N PHE A 141 5.17 2.86 -6.61
CA PHE A 141 3.90 2.60 -7.26
C PHE A 141 3.31 3.93 -7.71
N HIS A 142 3.28 4.14 -9.03
CA HIS A 142 2.88 5.41 -9.61
C HIS A 142 1.78 5.25 -10.65
N LYS A 143 0.68 6.01 -10.51
CA LYS A 143 -0.41 6.06 -11.50
C LYS A 143 -0.95 4.70 -11.94
N ASN A 144 -0.98 3.75 -11.01
CA ASN A 144 -1.67 2.50 -11.23
C ASN A 144 -3.17 2.70 -11.01
N CYS A 145 -4.00 2.02 -11.79
CA CYS A 145 -5.44 2.12 -11.68
C CYS A 145 -6.12 0.76 -11.50
N SER A 146 -7.22 0.75 -10.75
CA SER A 146 -8.06 -0.43 -10.55
C SER A 146 -9.54 -0.08 -10.59
N THR A 147 -10.33 -0.85 -11.33
CA THR A 147 -11.80 -0.85 -11.20
C THR A 147 -12.27 -1.64 -9.98
N ALA A 148 -11.38 -2.44 -9.39
CA ALA A 148 -11.57 -3.16 -8.14
C ALA A 148 -10.88 -2.43 -6.98
N GLU A 149 -10.76 -3.09 -5.83
CA GLU A 149 -10.03 -2.52 -4.69
C GLU A 149 -8.52 -2.50 -4.92
N GLY A 150 -7.82 -1.50 -4.40
CA GLY A 150 -6.37 -1.38 -4.49
C GLY A 150 -5.91 -0.92 -5.87
N GLY A 151 -5.71 0.39 -6.05
CA GLY A 151 -5.23 0.92 -7.33
C GLY A 151 -3.82 0.50 -7.70
N ALA A 152 -2.96 0.25 -6.71
CA ALA A 152 -1.63 -0.34 -6.90
C ALA A 152 -1.57 -1.79 -6.41
N ILE A 153 -1.96 -2.05 -5.16
CA ILE A 153 -1.85 -3.37 -4.54
C ILE A 153 -3.19 -3.79 -3.94
N GLN A 154 -3.61 -5.00 -4.27
CA GLN A 154 -4.67 -5.72 -3.57
C GLN A 154 -4.08 -6.97 -2.90
N CYS A 155 -4.14 -7.03 -1.58
CA CYS A 155 -3.73 -8.20 -0.80
C CYS A 155 -4.94 -8.70 -0.01
N LYS A 156 -5.66 -9.69 -0.56
CA LYS A 156 -6.87 -10.23 0.07
C LYS A 156 -7.02 -11.73 -0.14
N GLY A 157 -7.20 -12.47 0.95
CA GLY A 157 -7.25 -13.93 0.95
C GLY A 157 -8.49 -14.47 1.67
N SER A 158 -8.74 -15.77 1.55
CA SER A 158 -9.83 -16.43 2.29
C SER A 158 -9.59 -16.53 3.80
N SER A 159 -8.34 -16.38 4.25
CA SER A 159 -7.90 -16.52 5.65
C SER A 159 -7.17 -15.26 6.17
N ASP A 160 -7.63 -14.07 5.77
CA ASP A 160 -7.01 -12.76 6.05
C ASP A 160 -5.53 -12.66 5.66
N ALA A 161 -5.26 -12.21 4.44
CA ALA A 161 -3.89 -12.04 3.94
C ALA A 161 -3.21 -10.77 4.51
N GLU A 162 -1.95 -10.88 4.92
CA GLU A 162 -1.17 -9.72 5.34
C GLU A 162 -0.28 -9.18 4.21
N LEU A 163 -0.40 -7.88 3.93
CA LEU A 163 0.61 -7.11 3.21
C LEU A 163 1.58 -6.50 4.22
N LYS A 164 2.82 -6.98 4.23
CA LYS A 164 3.90 -6.48 5.05
C LYS A 164 4.93 -5.73 4.20
N ILE A 165 5.17 -4.47 4.53
CA ILE A 165 6.16 -3.63 3.86
C ILE A 165 7.14 -3.13 4.91
N GLU A 166 8.39 -3.60 4.87
CA GLU A 166 9.35 -3.33 5.94
C GLU A 166 10.75 -3.02 5.45
N ASN A 167 11.45 -2.12 6.15
CA ASN A 167 12.87 -1.84 5.90
C ASN A 167 13.21 -1.45 4.44
N ASN A 168 12.28 -0.77 3.76
CA ASN A 168 12.57 -0.16 2.46
C ASN A 168 13.07 1.27 2.71
N GLN A 169 14.21 1.62 2.10
CA GLN A 169 14.86 2.93 2.32
C GLN A 169 14.05 4.09 1.72
N ASN A 170 13.22 3.81 0.73
CA ASN A 170 12.26 4.73 0.16
C ASN A 170 11.01 3.97 -0.30
N LEU A 171 9.82 4.44 0.08
CA LEU A 171 8.54 3.85 -0.31
C LEU A 171 7.59 4.94 -0.82
N VAL A 172 7.12 4.82 -2.06
CA VAL A 172 6.24 5.82 -2.68
C VAL A 172 5.02 5.17 -3.31
N PHE A 173 3.84 5.58 -2.87
CA PHE A 173 2.57 5.38 -3.56
C PHE A 173 2.04 6.74 -4.01
N SER A 174 2.13 7.02 -5.31
CA SER A 174 1.74 8.31 -5.86
C SER A 174 0.70 8.20 -6.98
N GLU A 175 -0.34 9.02 -6.90
CA GLU A 175 -1.35 9.17 -7.95
C GLU A 175 -2.03 7.86 -8.37
N ASN A 176 -2.06 6.85 -7.49
CA ASN A 176 -2.78 5.60 -7.75
C ASN A 176 -4.27 5.83 -7.56
N SER A 177 -5.09 5.09 -8.31
CA SER A 177 -6.54 5.25 -8.25
C SER A 177 -7.30 3.93 -8.22
N SER A 178 -8.41 3.91 -7.50
CA SER A 178 -9.38 2.80 -7.50
C SER A 178 -10.79 3.34 -7.74
N THR A 179 -11.68 2.54 -8.34
CA THR A 179 -13.12 2.86 -8.38
C THR A 179 -13.93 2.20 -7.27
N SER A 180 -13.29 1.53 -6.32
CA SER A 180 -13.94 0.79 -5.23
C SER A 180 -13.47 1.26 -3.86
N LYS A 181 -12.27 0.86 -3.43
CA LYS A 181 -11.71 1.11 -2.11
C LYS A 181 -10.18 1.08 -2.18
N GLY A 182 -9.51 1.93 -1.40
CA GLY A 182 -8.05 1.94 -1.31
C GLY A 182 -7.41 2.40 -2.62
N GLY A 183 -7.28 3.71 -2.81
CA GLY A 183 -6.78 4.26 -4.07
C GLY A 183 -5.37 3.77 -4.41
N ALA A 184 -4.53 3.52 -3.42
CA ALA A 184 -3.26 2.80 -3.59
C ALA A 184 -3.37 1.34 -3.13
N ILE A 185 -3.79 1.12 -1.88
CA ILE A 185 -3.74 -0.19 -1.24
C ILE A 185 -5.13 -0.58 -0.73
N TYR A 186 -5.55 -1.78 -1.08
CA TYR A 186 -6.55 -2.51 -0.31
C TYR A 186 -5.92 -3.77 0.28
N ALA A 187 -6.10 -3.97 1.59
CA ALA A 187 -5.56 -5.14 2.26
C ALA A 187 -6.53 -5.70 3.32
N ASP A 188 -6.50 -7.03 3.54
CA ASP A 188 -7.11 -7.60 4.74
C ASP A 188 -6.34 -7.12 5.97
N LYS A 189 -5.01 -7.28 5.95
CA LYS A 189 -4.12 -6.74 6.97
C LYS A 189 -2.95 -6.00 6.33
N LEU A 190 -2.56 -4.88 6.93
CA LEU A 190 -1.45 -4.04 6.49
C LEU A 190 -0.48 -3.79 7.63
N THR A 191 0.79 -4.07 7.39
CA THR A 191 1.90 -3.70 8.28
C THR A 191 2.93 -2.90 7.49
N ILE A 192 3.18 -1.66 7.90
CA ILE A 192 4.26 -0.81 7.39
C ILE A 192 5.24 -0.50 8.52
N VAL A 193 6.50 -0.86 8.33
CA VAL A 193 7.62 -0.48 9.20
C VAL A 193 8.65 0.25 8.34
N SER A 194 8.73 1.57 8.49
CA SER A 194 9.55 2.39 7.60
C SER A 194 11.06 2.10 7.77
N GLY A 195 11.74 1.82 6.65
CA GLY A 195 13.21 1.78 6.58
C GLY A 195 13.85 3.12 6.19
N GLY A 196 13.00 4.10 5.89
CA GLY A 196 13.30 5.43 5.40
C GLY A 196 11.99 6.13 5.01
N PRO A 197 12.03 7.27 4.30
CA PRO A 197 10.82 8.02 3.96
C PRO A 197 9.76 7.17 3.25
N THR A 198 8.52 7.26 3.74
CA THR A 198 7.34 6.60 3.17
C THR A 198 6.31 7.65 2.81
N LEU A 199 5.90 7.71 1.54
CA LEU A 199 4.99 8.72 1.02
C LEU A 199 3.77 8.09 0.33
N PHE A 200 2.58 8.47 0.78
CA PHE A 200 1.32 8.27 0.07
C PHE A 200 0.84 9.63 -0.43
N SER A 201 1.00 9.89 -1.72
CA SER A 201 0.66 11.18 -2.30
C SER A 201 -0.40 11.12 -3.41
N ASN A 202 -1.39 12.01 -3.33
CA ASN A 202 -2.40 12.20 -4.37
C ASN A 202 -3.13 10.92 -4.84
N ASN A 203 -3.21 9.90 -3.99
CA ASN A 203 -3.97 8.69 -4.33
C ASN A 203 -5.48 8.97 -4.20
N SER A 204 -6.29 8.27 -4.98
CA SER A 204 -7.72 8.56 -5.00
C SER A 204 -8.65 7.37 -5.17
N VAL A 205 -9.86 7.50 -4.62
CA VAL A 205 -10.96 6.57 -4.92
C VAL A 205 -12.12 7.33 -5.54
N SER A 206 -12.62 6.89 -6.69
CA SER A 206 -13.80 7.45 -7.35
C SER A 206 -14.94 6.44 -7.40
N ASN A 207 -15.98 6.63 -6.59
CA ASN A 207 -17.12 5.71 -6.51
C ASN A 207 -18.43 6.46 -6.30
N GLY A 208 -19.53 6.00 -6.90
CA GLY A 208 -20.80 6.71 -6.85
C GLY A 208 -21.58 6.61 -5.53
N SER A 209 -21.20 5.70 -4.64
CA SER A 209 -21.93 5.43 -3.40
C SER A 209 -21.11 5.76 -2.15
N SER A 210 -19.99 5.08 -1.98
CA SER A 210 -19.23 5.01 -0.73
C SER A 210 -17.73 4.80 -0.98
N PRO A 211 -17.05 5.77 -1.63
CA PRO A 211 -15.59 5.71 -1.77
C PRO A 211 -14.92 5.67 -0.40
N LYS A 212 -13.94 4.79 -0.21
CA LYS A 212 -13.24 4.56 1.06
C LYS A 212 -11.73 4.57 0.87
N GLY A 213 -11.00 5.38 1.65
CA GLY A 213 -9.54 5.31 1.74
C GLY A 213 -8.85 5.81 0.48
N GLY A 214 -8.63 7.12 0.35
CA GLY A 214 -7.96 7.70 -0.82
C GLY A 214 -6.60 7.06 -1.09
N ALA A 215 -5.82 6.75 -0.04
CA ALA A 215 -4.63 5.92 -0.15
C ALA A 215 -4.90 4.46 0.25
N ILE A 216 -5.38 4.22 1.47
CA ILE A 216 -5.45 2.89 2.07
C ILE A 216 -6.88 2.59 2.50
N SER A 217 -7.39 1.42 2.14
CA SER A 217 -8.60 0.87 2.76
C SER A 217 -8.33 -0.52 3.31
N ILE A 218 -8.83 -0.76 4.52
CA ILE A 218 -8.66 -2.03 5.24
C ILE A 218 -9.98 -2.81 5.22
N LYS A 219 -9.89 -4.14 5.19
CA LYS A 219 -11.05 -5.02 5.29
C LYS A 219 -11.90 -4.70 6.53
N ASP A 220 -13.21 -4.69 6.34
CA ASP A 220 -14.18 -4.54 7.42
C ASP A 220 -14.11 -5.74 8.41
N SER A 221 -14.44 -5.48 9.67
CA SER A 221 -14.49 -6.45 10.79
C SER A 221 -13.13 -6.99 11.26
N SER A 222 -12.48 -7.87 10.50
CA SER A 222 -11.25 -8.56 10.94
C SER A 222 -9.96 -7.87 10.47
N GLY A 223 -10.08 -6.80 9.68
CA GLY A 223 -8.91 -6.16 9.11
C GLY A 223 -8.09 -5.37 10.13
N GLU A 224 -6.78 -5.35 9.89
CA GLU A 224 -5.79 -4.76 10.81
C GLU A 224 -4.82 -3.85 10.06
N CYS A 225 -4.48 -2.72 10.69
CA CYS A 225 -3.47 -1.79 10.19
C CYS A 225 -2.43 -1.52 11.27
N SER A 226 -1.15 -1.62 10.91
CA SER A 226 -0.01 -1.33 11.77
C SER A 226 0.93 -0.39 11.03
N LEU A 227 1.09 0.83 11.55
CA LEU A 227 2.03 1.81 11.04
C LEU A 227 3.11 2.10 12.10
N THR A 228 4.36 1.88 11.72
CA THR A 228 5.54 2.17 12.55
C THR A 228 6.53 3.03 11.77
N ALA A 229 6.70 4.29 12.17
CA ALA A 229 7.78 5.14 11.69
C ALA A 229 9.07 4.78 12.46
N ASP A 230 9.87 3.85 11.92
CA ASP A 230 11.04 3.28 12.61
C ASP A 230 12.35 3.98 12.23
N LEU A 231 12.61 4.09 10.93
CA LEU A 231 13.83 4.70 10.36
C LEU A 231 13.53 5.82 9.36
N GLY A 232 12.29 6.30 9.32
CA GLY A 232 11.86 7.42 8.47
C GLY A 232 10.41 7.78 8.68
N ASP A 233 10.05 8.99 8.27
CA ASP A 233 8.69 9.50 8.37
C ASP A 233 7.72 8.75 7.44
N ILE A 234 6.47 8.65 7.89
CA ILE A 234 5.35 8.18 7.05
C ILE A 234 4.43 9.37 6.80
N THR A 235 4.23 9.76 5.55
CA THR A 235 3.48 10.96 5.18
C THR A 235 2.32 10.61 4.24
N PHE A 236 1.14 11.12 4.58
CA PHE A 236 -0.05 11.11 3.74
C PHE A 236 -0.37 12.53 3.31
N ASP A 237 -0.23 12.81 2.01
CA ASP A 237 -0.43 14.14 1.44
C ASP A 237 -1.26 14.11 0.16
N GLY A 238 -2.40 14.78 0.20
CA GLY A 238 -3.23 15.04 -0.94
C GLY A 238 -4.16 13.89 -1.37
N ASN A 239 -4.28 12.84 -0.56
CA ASN A 239 -5.12 11.69 -0.82
C ASN A 239 -6.60 12.04 -0.66
N LYS A 240 -7.45 11.53 -1.57
CA LYS A 240 -8.85 11.99 -1.68
C LYS A 240 -9.83 10.90 -2.06
N ILE A 241 -11.06 11.10 -1.66
CA ILE A 241 -12.23 10.37 -2.15
C ILE A 241 -13.07 11.29 -3.05
N ILE A 242 -13.60 10.71 -4.12
CA ILE A 242 -14.44 11.36 -5.12
C ILE A 242 -15.75 10.60 -5.14
N LYS A 243 -16.82 11.24 -4.64
CA LYS A 243 -18.17 10.67 -4.67
C LYS A 243 -18.95 11.26 -5.82
N THR A 244 -19.28 10.43 -6.80
CA THR A 244 -20.01 10.83 -8.01
C THR A 244 -21.47 10.40 -7.94
N SER A 245 -22.39 11.34 -7.71
CA SER A 245 -23.82 11.05 -7.60
C SER A 245 -24.63 11.99 -8.48
N GLY A 246 -25.51 11.44 -9.33
CA GLY A 246 -26.47 12.24 -10.12
C GLY A 246 -25.82 13.26 -11.06
N GLY A 247 -24.64 12.96 -11.62
CA GLY A 247 -23.91 13.85 -12.53
C GLY A 247 -23.04 14.92 -11.86
N SER A 248 -23.03 15.00 -10.52
CA SER A 248 -22.13 15.86 -9.74
C SER A 248 -21.10 15.02 -9.01
N SER A 249 -19.90 15.59 -8.80
CA SER A 249 -18.84 14.97 -8.01
C SER A 249 -18.46 15.84 -6.83
N THR A 250 -18.36 15.22 -5.66
CA THR A 250 -17.82 15.84 -4.45
C THR A 250 -16.45 15.26 -4.17
N VAL A 251 -15.49 16.12 -3.85
CA VAL A 251 -14.11 15.74 -3.53
C VAL A 251 -13.86 16.08 -2.07
N THR A 252 -13.37 15.10 -1.31
CA THR A 252 -13.02 15.23 0.10
C THR A 252 -11.67 14.55 0.33
N ARG A 253 -10.82 15.13 1.18
CA ARG A 253 -9.53 14.56 1.59
C ARG A 253 -9.77 13.36 2.51
N ASN A 254 -9.04 12.29 2.26
CA ASN A 254 -9.05 11.09 3.10
C ASN A 254 -7.85 10.22 2.73
N SER A 255 -6.99 9.94 3.70
CA SER A 255 -5.83 9.07 3.54
C SER A 255 -6.21 7.60 3.73
N ILE A 256 -6.78 7.29 4.89
CA ILE A 256 -7.05 5.93 5.33
C ILE A 256 -8.52 5.79 5.72
N ASP A 257 -9.17 4.73 5.24
CA ASP A 257 -10.45 4.26 5.75
C ASP A 257 -10.30 2.84 6.31
N LEU A 258 -10.45 2.72 7.63
CA LEU A 258 -10.38 1.44 8.33
C LEU A 258 -11.69 0.65 8.25
N GLY A 259 -12.78 1.24 7.75
CA GLY A 259 -14.11 0.66 7.84
C GLY A 259 -14.44 0.26 9.29
N THR A 260 -14.78 -1.00 9.49
CA THR A 260 -14.92 -1.62 10.83
C THR A 260 -13.72 -2.49 11.26
N GLY A 261 -12.63 -2.52 10.49
CA GLY A 261 -11.33 -3.04 10.93
C GLY A 261 -10.64 -2.08 11.91
N LYS A 262 -9.38 -2.29 12.29
CA LYS A 262 -8.72 -1.51 13.36
C LYS A 262 -7.25 -1.18 13.10
N PHE A 263 -6.76 -0.12 13.71
CA PHE A 263 -5.34 -0.03 14.01
C PHE A 263 -4.96 -0.97 15.14
N THR A 264 -3.90 -1.74 14.94
CA THR A 264 -3.22 -2.51 15.99
C THR A 264 -1.97 -1.79 16.47
N LYS A 265 -1.34 -0.98 15.62
CA LYS A 265 -0.19 -0.14 15.97
C LYS A 265 -0.25 1.18 15.20
N LEU A 266 0.00 2.27 15.93
CA LEU A 266 0.26 3.59 15.39
C LEU A 266 1.36 4.20 16.25
N ARG A 267 2.60 4.18 15.75
CA ARG A 267 3.77 4.54 16.57
C ARG A 267 4.94 5.09 15.76
N ALA A 268 5.76 5.91 16.40
CA ALA A 268 6.95 6.51 15.81
C ALA A 268 8.13 6.53 16.80
N LYS A 269 9.34 6.25 16.32
CA LYS A 269 10.57 6.42 17.12
C LYS A 269 10.94 7.88 17.27
N ASP A 270 11.76 8.18 18.27
CA ASP A 270 12.31 9.52 18.46
C ASP A 270 12.97 10.02 17.16
N GLY A 271 12.78 11.31 16.87
CA GLY A 271 13.25 11.93 15.63
C GLY A 271 12.36 11.71 14.40
N PHE A 272 11.38 10.80 14.44
CA PHE A 272 10.46 10.52 13.33
C PHE A 272 8.99 10.78 13.68
N GLY A 273 8.15 10.79 12.65
CA GLY A 273 6.71 10.92 12.81
C GLY A 273 5.86 10.26 11.72
N ILE A 274 4.58 10.17 12.03
CA ILE A 274 3.53 9.81 11.07
C ILE A 274 2.67 11.06 10.87
N PHE A 275 2.61 11.56 9.63
CA PHE A 275 2.01 12.82 9.25
C PHE A 275 0.78 12.58 8.37
N PHE A 276 -0.37 13.02 8.87
CA PHE A 276 -1.64 12.99 8.18
C PHE A 276 -2.04 14.42 7.80
N TYR A 277 -1.79 14.76 6.54
CA TYR A 277 -2.35 15.98 5.92
C TYR A 277 -3.73 15.75 5.32
N ASP A 278 -4.11 14.48 5.18
CA ASP A 278 -5.47 14.05 4.82
C ASP A 278 -6.08 13.23 5.97
N PRO A 279 -7.37 13.42 6.29
CA PRO A 279 -8.01 12.74 7.40
C PRO A 279 -8.03 11.22 7.34
N ILE A 280 -8.15 10.60 8.51
CA ILE A 280 -8.41 9.16 8.69
C ILE A 280 -9.86 8.94 9.11
N THR A 281 -10.47 7.85 8.66
CA THR A 281 -11.84 7.45 9.05
C THR A 281 -11.95 5.99 9.48
N GLY A 282 -12.91 5.71 10.36
CA GLY A 282 -13.31 4.35 10.74
C GLY A 282 -12.58 3.80 11.96
N GLY A 283 -12.56 2.47 12.09
CA GLY A 283 -11.89 1.77 13.17
C GLY A 283 -12.80 0.74 13.88
N GLY A 284 -12.17 -0.09 14.70
CA GLY A 284 -12.81 -1.17 15.45
C GLY A 284 -13.25 -0.69 16.83
N SER A 285 -13.62 -1.64 17.69
CA SER A 285 -13.93 -1.34 19.10
C SER A 285 -12.73 -1.42 20.03
N ASP A 286 -11.67 -2.10 19.62
CA ASP A 286 -10.53 -2.40 20.47
C ASP A 286 -9.70 -1.15 20.75
N GLU A 287 -9.12 -1.04 21.94
CA GLU A 287 -8.28 0.11 22.29
C GLU A 287 -7.00 0.15 21.44
N LEU A 288 -6.71 1.32 20.88
CA LEU A 288 -5.42 1.64 20.26
C LEU A 288 -4.51 2.32 21.28
N ASN A 289 -3.36 1.71 21.55
CA ASN A 289 -2.33 2.29 22.38
C ASN A 289 -1.26 2.93 21.48
N ILE A 290 -1.38 4.24 21.24
CA ILE A 290 -0.45 5.01 20.40
C ILE A 290 0.90 5.07 21.09
N ASN A 291 1.97 4.84 20.32
CA ASN A 291 3.35 4.88 20.82
C ASN A 291 3.62 3.89 21.98
N LYS A 292 2.84 2.82 22.11
CA LYS A 292 3.07 1.80 23.14
C LYS A 292 4.45 1.16 22.98
N LYS A 293 5.21 1.18 24.07
CA LYS A 293 6.48 0.45 24.19
C LYS A 293 6.21 -1.06 24.09
N GLU A 294 6.98 -1.73 23.26
CA GLU A 294 7.10 -3.19 23.28
C GLU A 294 8.52 -3.55 23.70
N THR A 295 9.42 -3.73 22.73
CA THR A 295 10.85 -3.92 22.96
C THR A 295 11.65 -2.62 22.84
N VAL A 296 11.09 -1.61 22.18
CA VAL A 296 11.70 -0.31 21.87
C VAL A 296 10.77 0.80 22.35
N ASP A 297 11.37 1.91 22.79
CA ASP A 297 10.65 3.13 23.14
C ASP A 297 10.22 3.88 21.87
N TYR A 298 8.93 4.20 21.80
CA TYR A 298 8.34 4.98 20.72
C TYR A 298 7.93 6.35 21.28
N THR A 299 8.78 7.36 21.11
CA THR A 299 8.55 8.72 21.63
C THR A 299 8.40 9.76 20.53
N GLY A 300 8.27 9.33 19.27
CA GLY A 300 8.05 10.19 18.12
C GLY A 300 6.65 10.80 18.07
N LYS A 301 6.32 11.38 16.91
CA LYS A 301 5.13 12.22 16.73
C LYS A 301 4.08 11.57 15.84
N ILE A 302 2.82 11.65 16.24
CA ILE A 302 1.67 11.44 15.36
C ILE A 302 1.06 12.82 15.11
N VAL A 303 1.05 13.26 13.85
CA VAL A 303 0.69 14.63 13.47
C VAL A 303 -0.52 14.60 12.54
N PHE A 304 -1.54 15.37 12.89
CA PHE A 304 -2.64 15.75 12.02
C PHE A 304 -2.50 17.25 11.74
N SER A 305 -2.55 17.66 10.47
CA SER A 305 -2.46 19.10 10.13
C SER A 305 -3.23 19.44 8.86
N GLY A 306 -3.92 20.57 8.89
CA GLY A 306 -4.58 21.18 7.73
C GLY A 306 -3.66 22.08 6.92
N GLU A 307 -2.35 22.13 7.19
CA GLU A 307 -1.42 23.11 6.57
C GLU A 307 -1.30 22.95 5.04
N LYS A 308 -1.60 21.76 4.51
CA LYS A 308 -1.55 21.47 3.07
C LYS A 308 -2.86 21.72 2.34
N LEU A 309 -3.94 22.09 3.05
CA LEU A 309 -5.23 22.39 2.46
C LEU A 309 -5.28 23.83 1.93
N SER A 310 -5.91 24.03 0.77
CA SER A 310 -6.28 25.38 0.32
C SER A 310 -7.40 25.97 1.19
N ASP A 311 -7.64 27.28 1.09
CA ASP A 311 -8.74 27.94 1.82
C ASP A 311 -10.12 27.35 1.46
N GLU A 312 -10.33 27.00 0.19
CA GLU A 312 -11.55 26.32 -0.27
C GLU A 312 -11.68 24.91 0.32
N GLU A 313 -10.56 24.20 0.44
CA GLU A 313 -10.55 22.87 1.04
C GLU A 313 -10.79 22.92 2.55
N LYS A 314 -10.26 23.94 3.24
CA LYS A 314 -10.50 24.19 4.68
C LYS A 314 -11.95 24.53 4.98
N ALA A 315 -12.68 25.10 4.03
CA ALA A 315 -14.12 25.35 4.18
C ALA A 315 -14.96 24.06 4.30
N ARG A 316 -14.40 22.90 3.94
CA ARG A 316 -15.05 21.59 4.09
C ARG A 316 -14.60 20.94 5.39
N ALA A 317 -15.48 20.88 6.38
CA ALA A 317 -15.17 20.32 7.70
C ALA A 317 -14.64 18.87 7.61
N GLU A 318 -15.12 18.08 6.64
CA GLU A 318 -14.67 16.71 6.42
C GLU A 318 -13.20 16.61 6.02
N ASN A 319 -12.61 17.66 5.44
CA ASN A 319 -11.18 17.69 5.11
C ASN A 319 -10.29 17.93 6.34
N LEU A 320 -10.86 18.38 7.46
CA LEU A 320 -10.16 18.72 8.71
C LEU A 320 -10.44 17.71 9.83
N ALA A 321 -11.33 16.73 9.63
CA ALA A 321 -11.85 15.88 10.70
C ALA A 321 -11.40 14.43 10.55
N SER A 322 -10.47 13.99 11.42
CA SER A 322 -10.12 12.58 11.55
C SER A 322 -10.94 11.89 12.64
N THR A 323 -11.31 10.63 12.40
CA THR A 323 -12.12 9.83 13.31
C THR A 323 -11.49 8.47 13.58
N PHE A 324 -11.45 8.10 14.85
CA PHE A 324 -11.14 6.77 15.34
C PHE A 324 -12.39 6.21 16.02
N ASN A 325 -12.92 5.11 15.50
CA ASN A 325 -13.95 4.36 16.23
C ASN A 325 -13.38 3.56 17.41
N GLN A 326 -12.05 3.53 17.57
CA GLN A 326 -11.36 2.93 18.71
C GLN A 326 -11.25 3.94 19.86
N PRO A 327 -11.28 3.49 21.12
CA PRO A 327 -10.63 4.22 22.22
C PRO A 327 -9.15 4.40 21.90
N ILE A 328 -8.58 5.57 22.19
CA ILE A 328 -7.15 5.83 22.03
C ILE A 328 -6.51 6.15 23.38
N THR A 329 -5.38 5.52 23.63
CA THR A 329 -4.49 5.81 24.76
C THR A 329 -3.16 6.28 24.20
N LEU A 330 -2.75 7.50 24.53
CA LEU A 330 -1.45 8.05 24.15
C LEU A 330 -0.43 7.66 25.22
N SER A 331 0.33 6.60 24.94
CA SER A 331 1.27 6.01 25.92
C SER A 331 2.60 6.76 26.03
N ALA A 332 3.08 7.37 24.95
CA ALA A 332 4.33 8.12 24.92
C ALA A 332 4.39 9.07 23.73
N GLY A 333 5.43 9.90 23.66
CA GLY A 333 5.68 10.82 22.55
C GLY A 333 4.63 11.91 22.44
N SER A 334 4.29 12.32 21.22
CA SER A 334 3.35 13.42 21.00
C SER A 334 2.23 13.10 20.01
N LEU A 335 1.01 13.50 20.36
CA LEU A 335 -0.10 13.68 19.43
C LEU A 335 -0.23 15.18 19.14
N VAL A 336 -0.10 15.57 17.87
CA VAL A 336 -0.04 16.96 17.44
C VAL A 336 -1.19 17.24 16.48
N LEU A 337 -2.03 18.22 16.81
CA LEU A 337 -3.11 18.72 15.95
C LEU A 337 -2.77 20.16 15.58
N LYS A 338 -2.77 20.47 14.29
CA LYS A 338 -2.42 21.79 13.75
C LYS A 338 -3.35 22.27 12.66
N ASP A 339 -3.41 23.57 12.47
CA ASP A 339 -4.11 24.22 11.35
C ASP A 339 -5.59 23.85 11.27
N GLY A 340 -6.26 23.86 12.43
CA GLY A 340 -7.72 23.73 12.52
C GLY A 340 -8.27 22.31 12.37
N VAL A 341 -7.42 21.28 12.44
CA VAL A 341 -7.87 19.88 12.40
C VAL A 341 -8.50 19.45 13.71
N SER A 342 -9.33 18.41 13.64
CA SER A 342 -9.87 17.71 14.79
C SER A 342 -9.61 16.21 14.71
N VAL A 343 -9.40 15.59 15.87
CA VAL A 343 -9.33 14.14 16.02
C VAL A 343 -10.41 13.72 17.02
N THR A 344 -11.36 12.91 16.57
CA THR A 344 -12.41 12.35 17.42
C THR A 344 -12.14 10.87 17.66
N ALA A 345 -12.24 10.41 18.91
CA ALA A 345 -12.15 9.01 19.29
C ALA A 345 -13.30 8.63 20.25
N LYS A 346 -13.56 7.34 20.45
CA LYS A 346 -14.55 6.89 21.46
C LYS A 346 -14.20 7.35 22.87
N GLN A 347 -12.91 7.37 23.17
CA GLN A 347 -12.32 7.84 24.41
C GLN A 347 -10.88 8.25 24.11
N VAL A 348 -10.39 9.28 24.79
CA VAL A 348 -8.99 9.70 24.73
C VAL A 348 -8.42 9.63 26.14
N THR A 349 -7.39 8.81 26.32
CA THR A 349 -6.61 8.70 27.56
C THR A 349 -5.18 9.16 27.29
N GLN A 350 -4.59 9.90 28.22
CA GLN A 350 -3.21 10.33 28.15
C GLN A 350 -2.44 9.74 29.34
N GLU A 351 -1.34 9.04 29.07
CA GLU A 351 -0.44 8.51 30.12
C GLU A 351 0.67 9.51 30.48
N ALA A 352 1.25 9.37 31.67
CA ALA A 352 2.35 10.22 32.10
C ALA A 352 3.55 10.08 31.16
N GLY A 353 4.12 11.20 30.72
CA GLY A 353 5.25 11.22 29.79
C GLY A 353 4.86 11.33 28.31
N SER A 354 3.57 11.36 27.98
CA SER A 354 3.09 11.73 26.64
C SER A 354 2.56 13.17 26.60
N THR A 355 2.51 13.76 25.41
CA THR A 355 2.12 15.17 25.20
C THR A 355 1.06 15.30 24.10
N VAL A 356 0.02 16.10 24.37
CA VAL A 356 -0.91 16.58 23.34
C VAL A 356 -0.58 18.04 23.04
N VAL A 357 -0.39 18.36 21.76
CA VAL A 357 -0.13 19.73 21.27
C VAL A 357 -1.25 20.13 20.31
N MET A 358 -1.87 21.27 20.57
CA MET A 358 -2.95 21.86 19.77
C MET A 358 -2.64 23.34 19.57
N ASP A 359 -2.92 23.89 18.39
CA ASP A 359 -2.78 25.32 18.07
C ASP A 359 -4.10 26.11 18.09
#